data_AF-A0A8T7BNI6-F1
#
_entry.id   AF-A0A8T7BNI6-F1
#
_cell.length_a   1.000
_cell.length_b   1.000
_cell.length_c   1.000
_cell.angle_alpha   90.00
_cell.angle_beta   90.00
_cell.angle_gamma   90.00
#
_symmetry.space_group_name_H-M   'P 1'
#
loop_
_entity.id
_entity.type
_entity.pdbx_description
1 polymer ?
#
loop_
_entity_poly.entity_id
_entity_poly.type
_entity_poly.pdbx_seq_one_letter_code
_entity_poly.pdbx_strand_id
1 'polypeptide(L)' 'MPTGTVKWFSNVKGYGFVNTDEDHDADIFVHFSAIEMDGYKKLTSGQKI' A
#
# COMPACT_ATOMS: atom_id res chain seq x y z
N MET A 1 -1.96 -14.30 -3.26
CA MET A 1 -1.26 -13.00 -3.09
C MET A 1 -1.63 -12.51 -1.70
N PRO A 2 -0.67 -12.06 -0.87
CA PRO A 2 -0.97 -11.53 0.45
C PRO A 2 -1.88 -10.30 0.29
N THR A 3 -2.98 -10.26 1.03
CA THR A 3 -3.87 -9.08 1.07
C THR A 3 -3.53 -8.23 2.27
N GLY A 4 -3.81 -6.93 2.15
CA GLY A 4 -3.52 -6.02 3.25
C GLY A 4 -4.28 -4.71 3.17
N THR A 5 -4.16 -3.93 4.24
CA THR A 5 -4.76 -2.60 4.34
C THR A 5 -3.67 -1.54 4.36
N VAL A 6 -3.78 -0.54 3.49
CA VAL A 6 -2.84 0.58 3.44
C VAL A 6 -2.90 1.33 4.76
N LYS A 7 -1.81 1.28 5.53
CA LYS A 7 -1.68 2.01 6.80
C LYS A 7 -1.48 3.50 6.52
N TRP A 8 -0.63 3.81 5.55
CA TRP A 8 -0.48 5.15 5.01
C TRP A 8 0.27 5.10 3.68
N PHE A 9 0.01 6.08 2.81
CA PHE A 9 0.73 6.24 1.56
C PHE A 9 0.89 7.71 1.20
N SER A 10 2.11 8.11 0.86
CA SER A 10 2.37 9.46 0.36
C SER A 10 2.36 9.46 -1.16
N ASN A 11 1.29 10.00 -1.73
CA ASN A 11 1.17 10.17 -3.18
C ASN A 11 2.20 11.18 -3.74
N VAL A 12 2.69 12.11 -2.92
CA VAL A 12 3.73 13.07 -3.30
C VAL A 12 5.10 12.40 -3.38
N LYS A 13 5.41 11.52 -2.42
CA LYS A 13 6.70 10.83 -2.37
C LYS A 13 6.71 9.50 -3.14
N GLY A 14 5.55 8.93 -3.45
CA GLY A 14 5.41 7.67 -4.18
C GLY A 14 5.71 6.42 -3.36
N TYR A 15 5.59 6.47 -2.03
CA TYR A 15 5.79 5.30 -1.17
C TYR A 15 4.90 5.32 0.07
N GLY A 16 4.76 4.17 0.71
CA GLY A 16 3.97 3.99 1.93
C GLY A 16 4.15 2.62 2.57
N PHE A 17 3.26 2.31 3.50
CA PHE A 17 3.23 1.04 4.21
C PHE A 17 1.83 0.44 4.23
N VAL A 18 1.78 -0.88 4.17
CA VAL A 18 0.57 -1.71 4.18
C VAL A 18 0.68 -2.70 5.32
N ASN A 19 -0.40 -2.91 6.06
CA ASN A 19 -0.50 -3.97 7.07
C ASN A 19 -1.07 -5.20 6.41
N THR A 20 -0.49 -6.36 6.70
CA THR A 20 -0.99 -7.62 6.17
C THR A 20 -2.21 -8.06 6.97
N ASP A 21 -3.20 -8.69 6.33
CA ASP A 21 -4.33 -9.31 7.05
C ASP A 21 -3.87 -10.53 7.88
N GLU A 22 -2.75 -11.16 7.53
CA GLU A 22 -2.24 -12.36 8.21
C GLU A 22 -1.41 -12.04 9.47
N ASP A 23 -0.72 -10.90 9.47
CA ASP A 23 0.15 -10.40 10.52
C ASP A 23 0.04 -8.87 10.59
N HIS A 24 -0.63 -8.39 11.64
CA HIS A 24 -0.89 -6.97 11.89
C HIS A 24 0.35 -6.23 12.44
N ASP A 25 1.38 -6.95 12.88
CA ASP A 25 2.63 -6.38 13.39
C ASP A 25 3.66 -6.20 12.26
N ALA A 26 3.47 -6.90 11.13
CA ALA A 26 4.27 -6.77 9.93
C ALA A 26 3.80 -5.60 9.03
N ASP A 27 4.56 -4.50 9.05
CA ASP A 27 4.43 -3.41 8.10
C ASP A 27 5.18 -3.74 6.79
N ILE A 28 4.46 -3.92 5.67
CA ILE A 28 5.05 -4.09 4.34
C ILE A 28 5.29 -2.73 3.70
N PHE A 29 6.53 -2.46 3.28
CA PHE A 29 6.86 -1.29 2.49
C PHE A 29 6.37 -1.43 1.04
N VAL A 30 5.71 -0.37 0.53
CA VAL A 30 5.21 -0.31 -0.85
C VAL A 30 5.76 0.93 -1.56
N HIS A 31 6.30 0.72 -2.77
CA HIS A 31 6.74 1.77 -3.67
C HIS A 31 5.82 1.85 -4.89
N PHE A 32 5.60 3.05 -5.44
CA PHE A 32 4.68 3.28 -6.55
C PHE A 32 4.99 2.45 -7.81
N SER A 33 6.24 2.04 -7.98
CA SER A 33 6.65 1.17 -9.09
C SER A 33 5.98 -0.20 -9.05
N ALA A 34 5.68 -0.70 -7.84
CA ALA A 34 5.05 -2.01 -7.63
C ALA A 34 3.51 -1.97 -7.73
N ILE A 35 2.90 -0.79 -7.82
CA ILE A 35 1.45 -0.66 -7.95
C ILE A 35 1.07 -0.90 -9.42
N GLU A 36 0.38 -1.99 -9.70
CA GLU A 36 -0.21 -2.25 -11.02
C GLU A 36 -1.62 -1.64 -11.07
N MET A 37 -1.70 -0.42 -11.60
CA MET A 37 -2.93 0.36 -11.78
C MET A 37 -2.79 1.17 -13.07
N ASP A 38 -3.86 1.22 -13.86
CA ASP A 38 -3.95 2.12 -15.01
C ASP A 38 -4.09 3.58 -14.55
N GLY A 39 -3.30 4.47 -15.15
CA GLY A 39 -3.34 5.90 -14.86
C GLY A 39 -2.49 6.34 -13.66
N TYR A 40 -2.98 7.31 -12.89
CA TYR A 40 -2.20 7.93 -11.81
C TYR A 40 -2.28 7.09 -10.53
N LYS A 41 -1.20 6.36 -10.25
CA LYS A 41 -1.05 5.43 -9.11
C LYS A 41 -1.22 6.15 -7.78
N LYS A 42 -2.40 6.04 -7.18
CA LYS A 42 -2.76 6.60 -5.87
C LYS A 42 -3.25 5.51 -4.94
N LEU A 43 -2.79 5.55 -3.70
CA LEU A 43 -3.35 4.75 -2.61
C LEU A 43 -3.86 5.67 -1.51
N THR A 44 -4.99 5.30 -0.93
CA THR A 44 -5.58 5.97 0.23
C THR A 44 -5.38 5.12 1.48
N SER A 45 -5.22 5.79 2.62
CA SER A 45 -5.20 5.13 3.94
C SER A 45 -6.50 4.34 4.13
N GLY A 46 -6.41 3.10 4.62
CA GLY A 46 -7.54 2.20 4.81
C GLY A 46 -7.97 1.45 3.54
N GLN A 47 -7.33 1.68 2.40
CA GLN A 47 -7.62 0.92 1.19
C GLN A 47 -7.14 -0.53 1.33
N LYS A 48 -7.99 -1.49 0.96
CA LYS A 48 -7.63 -2.90 0.88
C LYS A 48 -7.00 -3.22 -0.47
N ILE A 49 -5.89 -3.95 -0.49
CA ILE A 49 -5.16 -4.40 -1.68
C ILE A 49 -4.94 -5.92 -1.66
#